data_AF-A0A6N8A560-F1
#
_entry.id   AF-A0A6N8A560-F1
#
_cell.length_a   1.000
_cell.length_b   1.000
_cell.length_c   1.000
_cell.angle_alpha   90.00
_cell.angle_beta   90.00
_cell.angle_gamma   90.00
#
_symmetry.space_group_name_H-M   'P 1'
#
loop_
_entity.id
_entity.type
_entity.pdbx_description
1 polymer ?
#
loop_
_entity_poly.entity_id
_entity_poly.type
_entity_poly.pdbx_seq_one_letter_code
_entity_poly.pdbx_strand_id
1 'polypeptide(L)'
;MLDLDSLLQCFGEDTPCGEDLEYDPEFTDLELANQPGEEKVSGDAVIPAEEPDFAAVKSAAIALLGRTKDLRVAAILANASLKTDGLPAFAETLRYVRRCLEKHWEHVHPQLDPDDDDDPTIRINAVLGLADRASILSSLRGAALTESRAFGRFGLRDVLIADGELSPPSETADVPTPQVIAAAFQDTDPDHLAALSQTVRGCLDEAKAIAAVFDDRIGAHGPDLDPLVNMLHDIARRLEPYLTDEATASPIAPSTPVEPMQAHAVIPASPALAAPGAINSPEDVKRIIDKIVDYYARNEPSSPVPLLLTRARRLVSADFFTIMKDMAPQGVENVSLIGGIDEDADD
;
A
#
# COMPACT_ATOMS: atom_id res chain seq x y z
N MET A 1 4.10 -23.30 3.05
CA MET A 1 2.86 -22.90 2.35
C MET A 1 1.69 -23.22 3.27
N LEU A 2 0.75 -22.28 3.45
CA LEU A 2 -0.42 -22.46 4.30
C LEU A 2 -1.38 -23.46 3.64
N ASP A 3 -1.81 -24.51 4.33
CA ASP A 3 -2.85 -25.42 3.84
C ASP A 3 -4.23 -24.82 4.14
N LEU A 4 -4.69 -23.89 3.28
CA LEU A 4 -5.95 -23.19 3.48
C LEU A 4 -7.14 -24.15 3.55
N ASP A 5 -7.14 -25.20 2.71
CA ASP A 5 -8.25 -26.14 2.66
C ASP A 5 -8.37 -26.89 3.98
N SER A 6 -7.24 -27.30 4.58
CA SER A 6 -7.24 -27.89 5.91
C SER A 6 -7.71 -26.91 6.99
N LEU A 7 -7.23 -25.66 6.99
CA LEU A 7 -7.58 -24.67 8.03
C LEU A 7 -9.04 -24.18 7.93
N LEU A 8 -9.64 -24.22 6.74
CA LEU A 8 -11.03 -23.81 6.52
C LEU A 8 -12.05 -24.93 6.77
N GLN A 9 -11.63 -26.15 7.07
CA GLN A 9 -12.56 -27.24 7.44
C GLN A 9 -13.25 -26.94 8.76
N CYS A 10 -14.57 -27.14 8.83
CA CYS A 10 -15.32 -27.00 10.08
C CYS A 10 -14.82 -27.98 11.14
N PHE A 11 -14.75 -27.55 12.39
CA PHE A 11 -14.36 -28.43 13.52
C PHE A 11 -15.51 -29.34 13.99
N GLY A 12 -16.76 -28.97 13.71
CA GLY A 12 -17.96 -29.73 14.03
C GLY A 12 -19.21 -29.02 13.53
N GLU A 13 -20.38 -29.64 13.70
CA GLU A 13 -21.67 -29.02 13.34
C GLU A 13 -22.05 -27.89 14.33
N ASP A 14 -21.82 -28.09 15.63
CA ASP A 14 -22.18 -27.14 16.68
C ASP A 14 -21.14 -26.02 16.86
N THR A 15 -19.85 -26.32 16.59
CA THR A 15 -18.73 -25.38 16.74
C THR A 15 -17.87 -25.35 15.47
N PRO A 16 -18.39 -24.83 14.34
CA PRO A 16 -17.68 -24.88 13.05
C PRO A 16 -16.34 -24.12 13.05
N CYS A 17 -16.19 -23.15 13.95
CA CYS A 17 -14.96 -22.37 14.17
C CYS A 17 -14.10 -22.83 15.34
N GLY A 18 -14.45 -23.93 16.02
CA GLY A 18 -13.68 -24.40 17.17
C GLY A 18 -13.91 -23.55 18.42
N GLU A 19 -13.10 -23.79 19.44
CA GLU A 19 -13.20 -23.12 20.75
C GLU A 19 -12.70 -21.67 20.68
N ASP A 20 -13.25 -20.79 21.51
CA ASP A 20 -12.62 -19.49 21.79
C ASP A 20 -11.42 -19.72 22.71
N LEU A 21 -10.23 -19.34 22.23
CA LEU A 21 -8.97 -19.61 22.90
C LEU A 21 -8.40 -18.35 23.58
N GLU A 22 -9.19 -17.31 23.82
CA GLU A 22 -8.73 -16.06 24.44
C GLU A 22 -7.93 -16.26 25.75
N TYR A 23 -8.31 -17.24 26.56
CA TYR A 23 -7.64 -17.57 27.82
C TYR A 23 -6.74 -18.82 27.75
N ASP A 24 -6.53 -19.38 26.55
CA ASP A 24 -5.64 -20.52 26.36
C ASP A 24 -4.17 -20.07 26.53
N PRO A 25 -3.35 -20.80 27.31
CA PRO A 25 -1.94 -20.46 27.49
C PRO A 25 -1.16 -20.37 26.17
N GLU A 26 -1.46 -21.21 25.18
CA GLU A 26 -0.79 -21.18 23.86
C GLU A 26 -1.12 -19.89 23.10
N PHE A 27 -2.31 -19.33 23.30
CA PHE A 27 -2.69 -18.02 22.74
C PHE A 27 -1.88 -16.91 23.41
N THR A 28 -1.82 -16.88 24.74
CA THR A 28 -1.03 -15.90 25.48
C THR A 28 0.46 -15.99 25.10
N ASP A 29 0.99 -17.21 24.95
CA ASP A 29 2.37 -17.44 24.53
C ASP A 29 2.62 -16.92 23.10
N LEU A 30 1.66 -17.07 22.19
CA LEU A 30 1.74 -16.49 20.84
C LEU A 30 1.78 -14.96 20.89
N GLU A 31 0.91 -14.33 21.67
CA GLU A 31 0.88 -12.87 21.81
C GLU A 31 2.20 -12.33 22.36
N LEU A 32 2.75 -13.00 23.38
CA LEU A 32 4.06 -12.65 23.95
C LEU A 32 5.19 -12.86 22.94
N ALA A 33 5.18 -13.98 22.21
CA ALA A 33 6.19 -14.28 21.21
C ALA A 33 6.18 -13.30 20.03
N ASN A 34 5.02 -12.69 19.73
CA ASN A 34 4.88 -11.69 18.67
C ASN A 34 5.31 -10.28 19.09
N GLN A 35 5.56 -10.02 20.38
CA GLN A 35 6.04 -8.73 20.84
C GLN A 35 7.54 -8.56 20.56
N PRO A 36 7.98 -7.35 20.13
CA PRO A 36 9.41 -7.07 20.03
C PRO A 36 10.07 -7.18 21.41
N GLY A 37 11.34 -7.56 21.44
CA GLY A 37 12.13 -7.59 22.66
C GLY A 37 12.28 -6.21 23.29
N GLU A 38 12.69 -6.15 24.55
CA GLU A 38 12.93 -4.87 25.23
C GLU A 38 14.24 -4.23 24.76
N GLU A 39 14.23 -2.92 24.56
CA GLU A 39 15.46 -2.12 24.46
C GLU A 39 16.24 -2.20 25.79
N LYS A 40 17.54 -2.48 25.71
CA LYS A 40 18.39 -2.62 26.91
C LYS A 40 19.44 -1.52 26.95
N VAL A 41 19.47 -0.77 28.05
CA VAL A 41 20.54 0.21 28.31
C VAL A 41 21.64 -0.46 29.12
N SER A 42 22.85 -0.52 28.56
CA SER A 42 24.05 -1.06 29.20
C SER A 42 25.15 -0.01 29.24
N GLY A 43 25.22 0.72 30.36
CA GLY A 43 26.12 1.88 30.48
C GLY A 43 25.67 3.00 29.55
N ASP A 44 26.55 3.45 28.66
CA ASP A 44 26.24 4.46 27.64
C ASP A 44 25.69 3.86 26.32
N ALA A 45 25.60 2.53 26.22
CA ALA A 45 25.11 1.85 25.02
C ALA A 45 23.63 1.49 25.14
N VAL A 46 22.84 1.85 24.12
CA VAL A 46 21.45 1.42 23.95
C VAL A 46 21.43 0.26 22.95
N ILE A 47 21.02 -0.93 23.41
CA ILE A 47 20.83 -2.11 22.58
C ILE A 47 19.37 -2.09 22.10
N PRO A 48 19.11 -1.94 20.79
CA PRO A 48 17.75 -1.86 20.27
C PRO A 48 16.97 -3.15 20.53
N ALA A 49 15.65 -3.02 20.57
CA ALA A 49 14.73 -4.14 20.63
C ALA A 49 15.02 -5.16 19.51
N GLU A 50 15.14 -6.44 19.89
CA GLU A 50 15.25 -7.54 18.93
C GLU A 50 13.87 -7.83 18.31
N GLU A 51 13.83 -8.12 17.01
CA GLU A 51 12.59 -8.55 16.36
C GLU A 51 12.16 -9.93 16.87
N PRO A 52 10.85 -10.23 16.88
CA PRO A 52 10.32 -11.56 17.13
C PRO A 52 10.95 -12.65 16.25
N ASP A 53 11.02 -13.88 16.76
CA ASP A 53 11.23 -15.05 15.92
C ASP A 53 9.95 -15.33 15.10
N PHE A 54 9.84 -14.69 13.95
CA PHE A 54 8.65 -14.81 13.10
C PHE A 54 8.42 -16.23 12.57
N ALA A 55 9.45 -17.09 12.52
CA ALA A 55 9.26 -18.49 12.15
C ALA A 55 8.57 -19.26 13.29
N ALA A 56 8.99 -19.02 14.54
CA ALA A 56 8.32 -19.56 15.71
C ALA A 56 6.89 -19.03 15.87
N VAL A 57 6.69 -17.71 15.73
CA VAL A 57 5.37 -17.06 15.76
C VAL A 57 4.44 -17.65 14.70
N LYS A 58 4.93 -17.83 13.47
CA LYS A 58 4.17 -18.45 12.39
C LYS A 58 3.75 -19.88 12.74
N SER A 59 4.67 -20.68 13.26
CA SER A 59 4.39 -22.07 13.64
C SER A 59 3.34 -22.15 14.76
N ALA A 60 3.46 -21.30 15.78
CA ALA A 60 2.50 -21.23 16.88
C ALA A 60 1.11 -20.77 16.41
N ALA A 61 1.05 -19.74 15.56
CA ALA A 61 -0.21 -19.26 15.00
C ALA A 61 -0.91 -20.33 14.14
N ILE A 62 -0.17 -21.08 13.30
CA ILE A 62 -0.74 -22.19 12.52
C ILE A 62 -1.27 -23.30 13.43
N ALA A 63 -0.56 -23.62 14.52
CA ALA A 63 -1.00 -24.63 15.49
C ALA A 63 -2.32 -24.22 16.17
N LEU A 64 -2.44 -22.96 16.60
CA LEU A 64 -3.68 -22.41 17.15
C LEU A 64 -4.81 -22.40 16.11
N LEU A 65 -4.54 -22.00 14.87
CA LEU A 65 -5.56 -22.04 13.80
C LEU A 65 -6.03 -23.46 13.45
N GLY A 66 -5.26 -24.48 13.83
CA GLY A 66 -5.66 -25.88 13.78
C GLY A 66 -6.65 -26.30 14.89
N ARG A 67 -7.01 -25.39 15.81
CA ARG A 67 -7.96 -25.59 16.92
C ARG A 67 -9.08 -24.55 16.93
N THR A 68 -8.83 -23.36 16.37
CA THR A 68 -9.77 -22.23 16.35
C THR A 68 -9.71 -21.43 15.03
N LYS A 69 -10.84 -20.92 14.55
CA LYS A 69 -10.86 -19.89 13.48
C LYS A 69 -10.94 -18.53 14.16
N ASP A 70 -9.79 -17.97 14.48
CA ASP A 70 -9.67 -16.69 15.18
C ASP A 70 -8.95 -15.64 14.32
N LEU A 71 -9.59 -14.48 14.15
CA LEU A 71 -9.11 -13.37 13.34
C LEU A 71 -7.91 -12.65 13.97
N ARG A 72 -7.80 -12.65 15.31
CA ARG A 72 -6.65 -12.10 16.05
C ARG A 72 -5.40 -12.94 15.74
N VAL A 73 -5.53 -14.26 15.82
CA VAL A 73 -4.45 -15.20 15.46
C VAL A 73 -4.09 -15.08 13.98
N ALA A 74 -5.09 -14.94 13.10
CA ALA A 74 -4.87 -14.75 11.67
C ALA A 74 -4.10 -13.45 11.35
N ALA A 75 -4.36 -12.36 12.08
CA ALA A 75 -3.62 -11.11 11.91
C ALA A 75 -2.14 -11.26 12.31
N ILE A 76 -1.86 -11.96 13.41
CA ILE A 76 -0.47 -12.30 13.81
C ILE A 76 0.21 -13.16 12.74
N LEU A 77 -0.49 -14.18 12.24
CA LEU A 77 0.00 -15.04 11.16
C LEU A 77 0.31 -14.25 9.89
N ALA A 78 -0.48 -13.21 9.58
CA ALA A 78 -0.29 -12.41 8.37
C ALA A 78 1.07 -11.69 8.40
N ASN A 79 1.41 -11.04 9.52
CA ASN A 79 2.72 -10.41 9.69
C ASN A 79 3.86 -11.44 9.66
N ALA A 80 3.72 -12.53 10.42
CA ALA A 80 4.73 -13.58 10.49
C ALA A 80 4.98 -14.24 9.12
N SER A 81 3.92 -14.47 8.35
CA SER A 81 4.01 -15.00 6.98
C SER A 81 4.67 -14.02 6.02
N LEU A 82 4.36 -12.73 6.13
CA LEU A 82 5.00 -11.69 5.32
C LEU A 82 6.51 -11.60 5.62
N LYS A 83 6.90 -11.66 6.90
CA LYS A 83 8.30 -11.61 7.33
C LYS A 83 9.11 -12.85 6.96
N THR A 84 8.50 -14.02 6.89
CA THR A 84 9.19 -15.30 6.63
C THR A 84 9.18 -15.71 5.16
N ASP A 85 8.04 -15.56 4.49
CA ASP A 85 7.79 -16.09 3.14
C ASP A 85 7.34 -15.01 2.14
N GLY A 86 7.27 -13.74 2.56
CA GLY A 86 6.97 -12.61 1.68
C GLY A 86 5.50 -12.46 1.27
N LEU A 87 5.30 -11.63 0.24
CA LEU A 87 4.00 -11.27 -0.30
C LEU A 87 3.10 -12.47 -0.70
N PRO A 88 3.61 -13.57 -1.29
CA PRO A 88 2.76 -14.72 -1.63
C PRO A 88 2.09 -15.34 -0.40
N ALA A 89 2.83 -15.51 0.70
CA ALA A 89 2.26 -16.08 1.93
C ALA A 89 1.32 -15.09 2.65
N PHE A 90 1.58 -13.80 2.53
CA PHE A 90 0.67 -12.76 3.00
C PHE A 90 -0.67 -12.80 2.23
N ALA A 91 -0.63 -12.93 0.90
CA ALA A 91 -1.82 -13.07 0.05
C ALA A 91 -2.69 -14.27 0.48
N GLU A 92 -2.06 -15.42 0.73
CA GLU A 92 -2.74 -16.61 1.24
C GLU A 92 -3.37 -16.40 2.62
N THR A 93 -2.74 -15.61 3.48
CA THR A 93 -3.30 -15.30 4.81
C THR A 93 -4.48 -14.32 4.73
N LEU A 94 -4.41 -13.30 3.87
CA LEU A 94 -5.56 -12.42 3.59
C LEU A 94 -6.74 -13.21 3.02
N ARG A 95 -6.47 -14.14 2.10
CA ARG A 95 -7.49 -15.04 1.58
C ARG A 95 -8.11 -15.89 2.68
N TYR A 96 -7.31 -16.45 3.59
CA TYR A 96 -7.84 -17.18 4.74
C TYR A 96 -8.79 -16.31 5.58
N VAL A 97 -8.37 -15.08 5.93
CA VAL A 97 -9.21 -14.14 6.69
C VAL A 97 -10.54 -13.86 5.99
N ARG A 98 -10.51 -13.50 4.70
CA ARG A 98 -11.72 -13.27 3.91
C ARG A 98 -12.64 -14.49 3.95
N ARG A 99 -12.10 -15.69 3.75
CA ARG A 99 -12.88 -16.93 3.67
C ARG A 99 -13.50 -17.30 5.02
N CYS A 100 -12.82 -17.03 6.13
CA CYS A 100 -13.40 -17.16 7.47
C CYS A 100 -14.59 -16.21 7.65
N LEU A 101 -14.45 -14.95 7.27
CA LEU A 101 -15.52 -13.95 7.37
C LEU A 101 -16.72 -14.30 6.46
N GLU A 102 -16.48 -14.70 5.21
CA GLU A 102 -17.54 -15.07 4.26
C GLU A 102 -18.32 -16.31 4.70
N LYS A 103 -17.61 -17.38 5.08
CA LYS A 103 -18.21 -18.68 5.37
C LYS A 103 -18.74 -18.81 6.79
N HIS A 104 -18.11 -18.10 7.73
CA HIS A 104 -18.31 -18.33 9.16
C HIS A 104 -18.56 -17.04 9.93
N TRP A 105 -19.14 -16.01 9.31
CA TRP A 105 -19.45 -14.73 9.96
C TRP A 105 -20.02 -14.86 11.38
N GLU A 106 -21.03 -15.72 11.56
CA GLU A 106 -21.71 -15.89 12.86
C GLU A 106 -20.81 -16.54 13.93
N HIS A 107 -19.84 -17.36 13.53
CA HIS A 107 -19.11 -18.25 14.44
C HIS A 107 -17.61 -17.95 14.55
N VAL A 108 -17.03 -17.17 13.62
CA VAL A 108 -15.61 -16.84 13.62
C VAL A 108 -15.26 -16.00 14.85
N HIS A 109 -14.14 -16.31 15.48
CA HIS A 109 -13.67 -15.62 16.68
C HIS A 109 -12.93 -14.32 16.32
N PRO A 110 -13.10 -13.23 17.06
CA PRO A 110 -14.06 -13.05 18.17
C PRO A 110 -15.52 -13.08 17.66
N GLN A 111 -16.38 -13.85 18.34
CA GLN A 111 -17.81 -13.95 18.01
C GLN A 111 -18.54 -12.65 18.36
N LEU A 112 -19.65 -12.37 17.66
CA LEU A 112 -20.56 -11.31 18.07
C LEU A 112 -21.37 -11.82 19.27
N ASP A 113 -21.59 -10.96 20.26
CA ASP A 113 -22.32 -11.32 21.47
C ASP A 113 -23.78 -10.83 21.37
N PRO A 114 -24.77 -11.73 21.29
CA PRO A 114 -26.19 -11.34 21.27
C PRO A 114 -26.64 -10.62 22.55
N ASP A 115 -25.94 -10.81 23.67
CA ASP A 115 -26.22 -10.11 24.93
C ASP A 115 -25.70 -8.65 24.90
N ASP A 116 -24.83 -8.30 23.94
CA ASP A 116 -24.28 -6.95 23.69
C ASP A 116 -24.68 -6.39 22.32
N ASP A 117 -25.92 -6.66 21.88
CA ASP A 117 -26.52 -6.17 20.62
C ASP A 117 -25.68 -6.49 19.36
N ASP A 118 -24.96 -7.61 19.39
CA ASP A 118 -24.03 -8.03 18.34
C ASP A 118 -22.95 -6.97 18.01
N ASP A 119 -22.46 -6.22 19.02
CA ASP A 119 -21.46 -5.16 18.82
C ASP A 119 -20.19 -5.70 18.10
N PRO A 120 -19.86 -5.16 16.91
CA PRO A 120 -18.78 -5.69 16.09
C PRO A 120 -17.39 -5.15 16.45
N THR A 121 -17.26 -4.27 17.45
CA THR A 121 -16.03 -3.51 17.75
C THR A 121 -14.82 -4.40 17.94
N ILE A 122 -14.95 -5.49 18.71
CA ILE A 122 -13.82 -6.40 18.98
C ILE A 122 -13.36 -7.09 17.69
N ARG A 123 -14.32 -7.50 16.85
CA ARG A 123 -14.03 -8.13 15.57
C ARG A 123 -13.40 -7.14 14.58
N ILE A 124 -13.91 -5.91 14.53
CA ILE A 124 -13.33 -4.82 13.73
C ILE A 124 -11.88 -4.59 14.15
N ASN A 125 -11.60 -4.53 15.46
CA ASN A 125 -10.24 -4.35 15.97
C ASN A 125 -9.31 -5.51 15.60
N ALA A 126 -9.80 -6.75 15.65
CA ALA A 126 -9.03 -7.91 15.23
C ALA A 126 -8.61 -7.81 13.75
N VAL A 127 -9.50 -7.37 12.87
CA VAL A 127 -9.22 -7.20 11.43
C VAL A 127 -8.40 -5.93 11.14
N LEU A 128 -8.56 -4.85 11.92
CA LEU A 128 -7.71 -3.66 11.86
C LEU A 128 -6.23 -3.99 12.09
N GLY A 129 -5.92 -5.09 12.78
CA GLY A 129 -4.55 -5.62 12.88
C GLY A 129 -3.87 -5.81 11.52
N LEU A 130 -4.61 -6.11 10.45
CA LEU A 130 -4.10 -6.23 9.08
C LEU A 130 -3.56 -4.91 8.51
N ALA A 131 -3.98 -3.77 9.06
CA ALA A 131 -3.57 -2.43 8.68
C ALA A 131 -2.70 -1.76 9.76
N ASP A 132 -2.16 -2.52 10.72
CA ASP A 132 -1.32 -1.96 11.77
C ASP A 132 -0.01 -1.36 11.21
N ARG A 133 0.28 -0.13 11.65
CA ARG A 133 1.40 0.67 11.15
C ARG A 133 2.75 0.18 11.66
N ALA A 134 2.80 -0.33 12.89
CA ALA A 134 4.03 -0.74 13.54
C ALA A 134 4.48 -2.15 13.10
N SER A 135 3.53 -3.02 12.75
CA SER A 135 3.77 -4.39 12.31
C SER A 135 3.59 -4.55 10.80
N ILE A 136 2.40 -4.90 10.31
CA ILE A 136 2.17 -5.35 8.93
C ILE A 136 2.55 -4.30 7.90
N LEU A 137 2.15 -3.03 8.08
CA LEU A 137 2.51 -1.99 7.09
C LEU A 137 3.99 -1.65 7.10
N SER A 138 4.67 -1.83 8.25
CA SER A 138 6.13 -1.69 8.33
C SER A 138 6.81 -2.83 7.57
N SER A 139 6.38 -4.08 7.83
CA SER A 139 6.85 -5.29 7.15
C SER A 139 6.60 -5.24 5.63
N LEU A 140 5.41 -4.79 5.21
CA LEU A 140 5.02 -4.68 3.81
C LEU A 140 5.85 -3.64 3.07
N ARG A 141 6.14 -2.51 3.72
CA ARG A 141 7.02 -1.48 3.17
C ARG A 141 8.45 -1.97 2.99
N GLY A 142 8.92 -2.85 3.87
CA GLY A 142 10.25 -3.47 3.79
C GLY A 142 10.32 -4.73 2.92
N ALA A 143 9.19 -5.27 2.47
CA ALA A 143 9.16 -6.49 1.65
C ALA A 143 9.88 -6.25 0.31
N ALA A 144 10.76 -7.18 -0.06
CA ALA A 144 11.55 -7.08 -1.28
C ALA A 144 10.64 -7.07 -2.53
N LEU A 145 10.85 -6.09 -3.39
CA LEU A 145 10.22 -5.94 -4.69
C LEU A 145 11.15 -6.27 -5.86
N THR A 146 12.46 -6.37 -5.59
CA THR A 146 13.49 -6.78 -6.56
C THR A 146 14.26 -8.00 -6.07
N GLU A 147 14.78 -8.78 -7.01
CA GLU A 147 15.73 -9.88 -6.77
C GLU A 147 16.92 -9.78 -7.72
N SER A 148 17.66 -8.66 -7.64
CA SER A 148 18.86 -8.46 -8.45
C SER A 148 20.10 -9.06 -7.79
N ARG A 149 20.89 -9.81 -8.56
CA ARG A 149 22.20 -10.30 -8.09
C ARG A 149 23.26 -9.20 -8.08
N ALA A 150 23.11 -8.21 -8.96
CA ALA A 150 24.07 -7.11 -9.12
C ALA A 150 23.83 -5.99 -8.11
N PHE A 151 22.56 -5.66 -7.83
CA PHE A 151 22.18 -4.50 -7.04
C PHE A 151 21.54 -4.85 -5.70
N GLY A 152 21.11 -6.10 -5.50
CA GLY A 152 20.47 -6.56 -4.27
C GLY A 152 18.93 -6.49 -4.31
N ARG A 153 18.35 -6.60 -3.12
CA ARG A 153 16.90 -6.59 -2.88
C ARG A 153 16.49 -5.24 -2.31
N PHE A 154 15.52 -4.60 -2.94
CA PHE A 154 14.95 -3.33 -2.50
C PHE A 154 13.45 -3.48 -2.29
N GLY A 155 12.94 -2.91 -1.20
CA GLY A 155 11.51 -2.84 -0.92
C GLY A 155 10.91 -1.47 -1.26
N LEU A 156 9.61 -1.30 -0.99
CA LEU A 156 8.93 -0.01 -1.18
C LEU A 156 9.62 1.11 -0.38
N ARG A 157 10.13 0.81 0.82
CA ARG A 157 10.86 1.77 1.64
C ARG A 157 12.02 2.40 0.87
N ASP A 158 12.81 1.59 0.19
CA ASP A 158 13.99 2.04 -0.55
C ASP A 158 13.60 2.88 -1.76
N VAL A 159 12.52 2.48 -2.46
CA VAL A 159 11.92 3.25 -3.55
C VAL A 159 11.48 4.64 -3.07
N LEU A 160 10.74 4.70 -1.96
CA LEU A 160 10.25 5.97 -1.42
C LEU A 160 11.39 6.88 -0.95
N ILE A 161 12.46 6.33 -0.38
CA ILE A 161 13.63 7.12 0.01
C ILE A 161 14.37 7.62 -1.23
N ALA A 162 14.57 6.77 -2.24
CA ALA A 162 15.22 7.15 -3.49
C ALA A 162 14.45 8.28 -4.22
N ASP A 163 13.12 8.22 -4.20
CA ASP A 163 12.23 9.23 -4.80
C ASP A 163 12.11 10.51 -3.96
N GLY A 164 12.68 10.54 -2.74
CA GLY A 164 12.61 11.68 -1.82
C GLY A 164 11.27 11.83 -1.10
N GLU A 165 10.40 10.82 -1.18
CA GLU A 165 9.09 10.78 -0.50
C GLU A 165 9.21 10.35 0.98
N LEU A 166 10.32 9.69 1.34
CA LEU A 166 10.63 9.30 2.71
C LEU A 166 12.06 9.69 3.08
N SER A 167 12.26 10.23 4.29
CA SER A 167 13.60 10.55 4.78
C SER A 167 14.37 9.26 5.13
N PRO A 168 15.69 9.22 4.86
CA PRO A 168 16.52 8.09 5.26
C PRO A 168 16.61 7.99 6.80
N PRO A 169 16.95 6.79 7.33
CA PRO A 169 17.07 6.58 8.78
C PRO A 169 18.15 7.46 9.45
N SER A 170 19.20 7.80 8.71
CA SER A 170 20.26 8.71 9.13
C SER A 170 20.80 9.49 7.93
N GLU A 171 21.36 10.68 8.19
CA GLU A 171 21.99 11.51 7.15
C GLU A 171 23.23 10.87 6.52
N THR A 172 23.81 9.88 7.21
CA THR A 172 25.01 9.13 6.78
C THR A 172 24.68 7.78 6.16
N ALA A 173 23.40 7.40 6.07
CA ALA A 173 22.99 6.15 5.46
C ALA A 173 23.36 6.15 3.97
N ASP A 174 23.91 5.03 3.50
CA ASP A 174 24.07 4.80 2.07
C ASP A 174 22.70 4.51 1.47
N VAL A 175 22.17 5.48 0.72
CA VAL A 175 20.81 5.43 0.16
C VAL A 175 20.91 5.10 -1.33
N PRO A 176 20.17 4.08 -1.83
CA PRO A 176 20.16 3.78 -3.24
C PRO A 176 19.57 4.96 -4.03
N THR A 177 20.21 5.33 -5.14
CA THR A 177 19.65 6.36 -6.02
C THR A 177 18.50 5.80 -6.86
N PRO A 178 17.61 6.66 -7.42
CA PRO A 178 16.58 6.21 -8.35
C PRO A 178 17.11 5.37 -9.52
N GLN A 179 18.33 5.65 -10.00
CA GLN A 179 18.95 4.89 -11.07
C GLN A 179 19.36 3.48 -10.63
N VAL A 180 19.85 3.33 -9.39
CA VAL A 180 20.18 2.01 -8.81
C VAL A 180 18.91 1.18 -8.61
N ILE A 181 17.85 1.79 -8.09
CA ILE A 181 16.54 1.14 -7.94
C ILE A 181 16.01 0.68 -9.30
N ALA A 182 16.00 1.55 -10.31
CA ALA A 182 15.53 1.20 -11.65
C ALA A 182 16.37 0.07 -12.29
N ALA A 183 17.70 0.10 -12.13
CA ALA A 183 18.57 -0.96 -12.60
C ALA A 183 18.31 -2.30 -11.88
N ALA A 184 18.02 -2.28 -10.59
CA ALA A 184 17.67 -3.47 -9.83
C ALA A 184 16.34 -4.10 -10.30
N PHE A 185 15.34 -3.29 -10.63
CA PHE A 185 14.11 -3.78 -11.27
C PHE A 185 14.38 -4.37 -12.65
N GLN A 186 15.17 -3.69 -13.50
CA GLN A 186 15.52 -4.18 -14.84
C GLN A 186 16.34 -5.48 -14.84
N ASP A 187 17.17 -5.70 -13.81
CA ASP A 187 17.94 -6.93 -13.62
C ASP A 187 17.13 -8.05 -12.95
N THR A 188 15.97 -7.75 -12.37
CA THR A 188 15.09 -8.76 -11.78
C THR A 188 14.41 -9.56 -12.88
N ASP A 189 14.29 -10.88 -12.69
CA ASP A 189 13.62 -11.79 -13.63
C ASP A 189 12.19 -11.30 -13.98
N PRO A 190 11.87 -11.06 -15.27
CA PRO A 190 10.54 -10.61 -15.68
C PRO A 190 9.40 -11.54 -15.22
N ASP A 191 9.63 -12.86 -15.20
CA ASP A 191 8.63 -13.82 -14.74
C ASP A 191 8.37 -13.66 -13.23
N HIS A 192 9.43 -13.35 -12.47
CA HIS A 192 9.33 -13.04 -11.05
C HIS A 192 8.55 -11.73 -10.82
N LEU A 193 8.84 -10.67 -11.58
CA LEU A 193 8.11 -9.40 -11.50
C LEU A 193 6.63 -9.56 -11.86
N ALA A 194 6.32 -10.33 -12.90
CA ALA A 194 4.95 -10.63 -13.29
C ALA A 194 4.19 -11.38 -12.18
N ALA A 195 4.80 -12.41 -11.60
CA ALA A 195 4.22 -13.17 -10.48
C ALA A 195 4.04 -12.30 -9.23
N LEU A 196 5.03 -11.46 -8.91
CA LEU A 196 4.95 -10.51 -7.80
C LEU A 196 3.82 -9.50 -8.01
N SER A 197 3.70 -8.94 -9.21
CA SER A 197 2.64 -8.00 -9.56
C SER A 197 1.25 -8.64 -9.48
N GLN A 198 1.09 -9.88 -9.94
CA GLN A 198 -0.15 -10.63 -9.76
C GLN A 198 -0.45 -10.87 -8.28
N THR A 199 0.57 -11.20 -7.48
CA THR A 199 0.43 -11.40 -6.03
C THR A 199 -0.04 -10.14 -5.33
N VAL A 200 0.56 -8.98 -5.63
CA VAL A 200 0.17 -7.69 -5.05
C VAL A 200 -1.25 -7.30 -5.42
N ARG A 201 -1.66 -7.50 -6.68
CA ARG A 201 -3.05 -7.32 -7.11
C ARG A 201 -3.99 -8.25 -6.36
N GLY A 202 -3.60 -9.52 -6.17
CA GLY A 202 -4.33 -10.47 -5.34
C GLY A 202 -4.52 -9.97 -3.91
N CYS A 203 -3.45 -9.51 -3.24
CA CYS A 203 -3.56 -8.92 -1.90
C CYS A 203 -4.53 -7.73 -1.86
N LEU A 204 -4.50 -6.87 -2.89
CA LEU A 204 -5.39 -5.70 -3.00
C LEU A 204 -6.86 -6.13 -3.10
N ASP A 205 -7.15 -7.14 -3.92
CA ASP A 205 -8.49 -7.69 -4.09
C ASP A 205 -8.98 -8.36 -2.80
N GLU A 206 -8.13 -9.14 -2.13
CA GLU A 206 -8.46 -9.78 -0.84
C GLU A 206 -8.74 -8.72 0.25
N ALA A 207 -7.92 -7.67 0.36
CA ALA A 207 -8.14 -6.59 1.34
C ALA A 207 -9.45 -5.83 1.11
N LYS A 208 -9.78 -5.49 -0.15
CA LYS A 208 -11.05 -4.86 -0.50
C LYS A 208 -12.24 -5.77 -0.24
N ALA A 209 -12.11 -7.05 -0.55
CA ALA A 209 -13.17 -8.01 -0.32
C ALA A 209 -13.40 -8.27 1.18
N ILE A 210 -12.36 -8.23 2.02
CA ILE A 210 -12.52 -8.25 3.48
C ILE A 210 -13.39 -7.07 3.94
N ALA A 211 -13.07 -5.84 3.52
CA ALA A 211 -13.86 -4.66 3.87
C ALA A 211 -15.32 -4.78 3.39
N ALA A 212 -15.53 -5.26 2.16
CA ALA A 212 -16.85 -5.47 1.59
C ALA A 212 -17.71 -6.47 2.39
N VAL A 213 -17.11 -7.49 3.03
CA VAL A 213 -17.87 -8.40 3.90
C VAL A 213 -18.46 -7.65 5.10
N PHE A 214 -17.74 -6.69 5.69
CA PHE A 214 -18.28 -5.87 6.77
C PHE A 214 -19.37 -4.92 6.26
N ASP A 215 -19.15 -4.28 5.10
CA ASP A 215 -20.16 -3.41 4.49
C ASP A 215 -21.48 -4.15 4.24
N ASP A 216 -21.42 -5.39 3.75
CA ASP A 216 -22.59 -6.23 3.50
C ASP A 216 -23.29 -6.69 4.79
N ARG A 217 -22.55 -6.89 5.88
CA ARG A 217 -23.07 -7.49 7.12
C ARG A 217 -23.55 -6.47 8.15
N ILE A 218 -22.80 -5.39 8.32
CA ILE A 218 -23.03 -4.37 9.36
C ILE A 218 -23.10 -2.94 8.80
N GLY A 219 -23.10 -2.78 7.47
CA GLY A 219 -23.07 -1.47 6.82
C GLY A 219 -21.68 -0.82 6.89
N ALA A 220 -21.63 0.49 6.65
CA ALA A 220 -20.39 1.29 6.54
C ALA A 220 -19.67 1.54 7.89
N HIS A 221 -19.62 0.52 8.75
CA HIS A 221 -19.02 0.52 10.08
C HIS A 221 -17.90 -0.53 10.20
N GLY A 222 -17.34 -0.98 9.08
CA GLY A 222 -16.24 -1.95 9.04
C GLY A 222 -14.85 -1.38 9.42
N PRO A 223 -13.81 -2.24 9.43
CA PRO A 223 -12.44 -1.83 9.69
C PRO A 223 -11.92 -0.90 8.58
N ASP A 224 -11.23 0.19 8.98
CA ASP A 224 -10.48 1.04 8.05
C ASP A 224 -9.23 0.30 7.55
N LEU A 225 -9.37 -0.33 6.38
CA LEU A 225 -8.28 -1.01 5.68
C LEU A 225 -7.65 -0.15 4.58
N ASP A 226 -8.03 1.13 4.44
CA ASP A 226 -7.46 2.04 3.45
C ASP A 226 -5.92 2.15 3.56
N PRO A 227 -5.29 2.17 4.76
CA PRO A 227 -3.84 2.18 4.85
C PRO A 227 -3.16 0.99 4.15
N LEU A 228 -3.74 -0.21 4.26
CA LEU A 228 -3.25 -1.42 3.60
C LEU A 228 -3.51 -1.35 2.09
N VAL A 229 -4.74 -1.00 1.69
CA VAL A 229 -5.16 -0.88 0.29
C VAL A 229 -4.29 0.12 -0.46
N ASN A 230 -4.04 1.29 0.14
CA ASN A 230 -3.23 2.35 -0.48
C ASN A 230 -1.77 1.94 -0.62
N MET A 231 -1.20 1.23 0.36
CA MET A 231 0.18 0.74 0.27
C MET A 231 0.32 -0.34 -0.82
N LEU A 232 -0.60 -1.29 -0.89
CA LEU A 232 -0.62 -2.31 -1.94
C LEU A 232 -0.81 -1.68 -3.34
N HIS A 233 -1.65 -0.65 -3.45
CA HIS A 233 -1.80 0.10 -4.68
C HIS A 233 -0.53 0.84 -5.09
N ASP A 234 0.20 1.45 -4.14
CA ASP A 234 1.50 2.07 -4.41
C ASP A 234 2.51 1.03 -4.91
N ILE A 235 2.63 -0.11 -4.23
CA ILE A 235 3.50 -1.22 -4.69
C ILE A 235 3.14 -1.63 -6.11
N ALA A 236 1.85 -1.86 -6.41
CA ALA A 236 1.40 -2.25 -7.74
C ALA A 236 1.79 -1.23 -8.82
N ARG A 237 1.62 0.07 -8.52
CA ARG A 237 2.00 1.18 -9.40
C ARG A 237 3.51 1.25 -9.63
N ARG A 238 4.33 1.00 -8.60
CA ARG A 238 5.80 1.02 -8.74
C ARG A 238 6.34 -0.15 -9.56
N LEU A 239 5.61 -1.28 -9.58
CA LEU A 239 5.96 -2.45 -10.40
C LEU A 239 5.59 -2.26 -11.88
N GLU A 240 4.51 -1.54 -12.18
CA GLU A 240 3.93 -1.40 -13.52
C GLU A 240 4.93 -1.04 -14.63
N PRO A 241 5.87 -0.09 -14.47
CA PRO A 241 6.82 0.28 -15.53
C PRO A 241 7.80 -0.82 -15.92
N TYR A 242 7.97 -1.83 -15.07
CA TYR A 242 8.95 -2.91 -15.24
C TYR A 242 8.32 -4.23 -15.67
N LEU A 243 6.99 -4.26 -15.82
CA LEU A 243 6.31 -5.43 -16.37
C LEU A 243 6.50 -5.44 -17.88
N THR A 244 6.93 -6.57 -18.42
CA THR A 244 6.93 -6.79 -19.86
C THR A 244 5.48 -6.76 -20.35
N ASP A 245 5.25 -6.00 -21.42
CA ASP A 245 3.95 -5.87 -22.05
C ASP A 245 3.61 -7.13 -22.87
N GLU A 246 3.65 -8.32 -22.24
CA GLU A 246 3.23 -9.56 -22.90
C GLU A 246 1.71 -9.64 -23.05
N ALA A 247 0.96 -8.73 -22.40
CA ALA A 247 -0.49 -8.60 -22.54
C ALA A 247 -0.94 -7.80 -23.78
N THR A 248 -0.03 -7.17 -24.53
CA THR A 248 -0.31 -6.61 -25.87
C THR A 248 0.27 -7.44 -27.02
N ALA A 249 0.92 -8.57 -26.74
CA ALA A 249 1.29 -9.57 -27.73
C ALA A 249 0.13 -10.58 -27.93
N SER A 250 -0.98 -10.10 -28.52
CA SER A 250 -1.84 -11.03 -29.27
C SER A 250 -0.97 -11.75 -30.31
N PRO A 251 -1.07 -13.08 -30.43
CA PRO A 251 -0.33 -13.79 -31.47
C PRO A 251 -0.78 -13.20 -32.80
N ILE A 252 0.15 -12.56 -33.52
CA ILE A 252 -0.04 -12.24 -34.92
C ILE A 252 -0.24 -13.59 -35.61
N ALA A 253 -1.50 -13.94 -35.84
CA ALA A 253 -1.86 -15.04 -36.71
C ALA A 253 -1.16 -14.79 -38.06
N PRO A 254 -0.56 -15.82 -38.67
CA PRO A 254 0.14 -15.65 -39.93
C PRO A 254 -0.85 -15.18 -41.00
N SER A 255 -0.74 -13.92 -41.38
CA SER A 255 -1.49 -13.32 -42.49
C SER A 255 -1.07 -14.02 -43.78
N THR A 256 -2.00 -14.76 -44.37
CA THR A 256 -1.93 -15.22 -45.76
C THR A 256 -1.60 -14.06 -46.70
N PRO A 257 -0.76 -14.27 -47.74
CA PRO A 257 -0.38 -13.20 -48.63
C PRO A 257 -1.56 -12.81 -49.52
N VAL A 258 -1.95 -11.54 -49.46
CA VAL A 258 -2.92 -10.94 -50.38
C VAL A 258 -2.14 -10.13 -51.42
N GLU A 259 -2.33 -10.49 -52.69
CA GLU A 259 -1.80 -9.79 -53.86
C GLU A 259 -2.27 -8.32 -53.94
N PRO A 260 -1.51 -7.45 -54.65
CA PRO A 260 -1.64 -6.01 -54.53
C PRO A 260 -2.83 -5.48 -55.33
N MET A 261 -3.69 -4.68 -54.68
CA MET A 261 -4.65 -3.83 -55.37
C MET A 261 -4.41 -2.35 -55.02
N GLN A 262 -4.66 -1.53 -56.03
CA GLN A 262 -4.08 -0.22 -56.28
C GLN A 262 -4.48 0.90 -55.30
N ALA A 263 -3.60 1.89 -55.27
CA ALA A 263 -3.65 3.13 -54.50
C ALA A 263 -4.98 3.88 -54.56
N HIS A 264 -5.42 4.37 -53.41
CA HIS A 264 -6.26 5.56 -53.27
C HIS A 264 -5.80 6.43 -52.10
N ALA A 265 -6.06 7.72 -52.27
CA ALA A 265 -5.40 8.88 -51.69
C ALA A 265 -5.34 8.97 -50.15
N VAL A 266 -4.24 9.60 -49.71
CA VAL A 266 -3.97 10.06 -48.34
C VAL A 266 -4.94 11.19 -47.98
N ILE A 267 -5.62 11.06 -46.83
CA ILE A 267 -6.33 12.15 -46.16
C ILE A 267 -5.56 12.47 -44.87
N PRO A 268 -5.25 13.75 -44.56
CA PRO A 268 -4.52 14.10 -43.35
C PRO A 268 -5.39 13.88 -42.12
N ALA A 269 -4.82 13.25 -41.09
CA ALA A 269 -5.47 13.06 -39.80
C ALA A 269 -5.65 14.40 -39.09
N SER A 270 -6.89 14.69 -38.66
CA SER A 270 -7.18 15.79 -37.74
C SER A 270 -6.76 15.43 -36.30
N PRO A 271 -6.35 16.41 -35.48
CA PRO A 271 -5.94 16.15 -34.10
C PRO A 271 -7.13 15.66 -33.26
N ALA A 272 -6.90 14.61 -32.49
CA ALA A 272 -7.89 14.04 -31.58
C ALA A 272 -8.32 15.08 -30.52
N LEU A 273 -9.63 15.24 -30.35
CA LEU A 273 -10.23 16.04 -29.27
C LEU A 273 -9.90 15.38 -27.92
N ALA A 274 -9.17 16.10 -27.06
CA ALA A 274 -8.87 15.69 -25.70
C ALA A 274 -10.16 15.46 -24.89
N ALA A 275 -10.17 14.40 -24.08
CA ALA A 275 -11.29 14.04 -23.22
C ALA A 275 -11.64 15.19 -22.25
N PRO A 276 -12.94 15.46 -21.99
CA PRO A 276 -13.35 16.52 -21.07
C PRO A 276 -12.93 16.17 -19.64
N GLY A 277 -11.94 16.89 -19.11
CA GLY A 277 -11.42 16.72 -17.74
C GLY A 277 -9.92 16.41 -17.65
N ALA A 278 -9.25 16.12 -18.78
CA ALA A 278 -7.80 15.95 -18.78
C ALA A 278 -7.09 17.28 -18.50
N ILE A 279 -6.09 17.25 -17.61
CA ILE A 279 -5.23 18.38 -17.27
C ILE A 279 -3.95 18.24 -18.08
N ASN A 280 -3.79 19.05 -19.12
CA ASN A 280 -2.62 18.97 -20.01
C ASN A 280 -1.79 20.26 -20.00
N SER A 281 -2.23 21.30 -19.27
CA SER A 281 -1.47 22.55 -19.12
C SER A 281 -1.72 23.26 -17.78
N PRO A 282 -0.84 24.19 -17.36
CA PRO A 282 -1.07 25.05 -16.19
C PRO A 282 -2.36 25.87 -16.26
N GLU A 283 -2.81 26.23 -17.46
CA GLU A 283 -4.09 26.89 -17.70
C GLU A 283 -5.28 25.96 -17.41
N ASP A 284 -5.16 24.66 -17.71
CA ASP A 284 -6.17 23.66 -17.34
C ASP A 284 -6.31 23.55 -15.81
N VAL A 285 -5.19 23.57 -15.09
CA VAL A 285 -5.16 23.58 -13.62
C VAL A 285 -5.89 24.81 -13.07
N LYS A 286 -5.56 26.02 -13.55
CA LYS A 286 -6.23 27.26 -13.13
C LYS A 286 -7.73 27.21 -13.36
N ARG A 287 -8.15 26.70 -14.53
CA ARG A 287 -9.56 26.58 -14.92
C ARG A 287 -10.34 25.58 -14.04
N ILE A 288 -9.70 24.49 -13.63
CA ILE A 288 -10.33 23.52 -12.72
C ILE A 288 -10.41 24.08 -11.30
N ILE A 289 -9.37 24.75 -10.81
CA ILE A 289 -9.41 25.43 -9.51
C ILE A 289 -10.55 26.46 -9.49
N ASP A 290 -10.73 27.24 -10.55
CA ASP A 290 -11.85 28.20 -10.66
C ASP A 290 -13.21 27.51 -10.56
N LYS A 291 -13.39 26.35 -11.21
CA LYS A 291 -14.63 25.56 -11.10
C LYS A 291 -14.89 25.05 -9.68
N ILE A 292 -13.84 24.65 -8.95
CA ILE A 292 -13.94 24.19 -7.58
C ILE A 292 -14.32 25.36 -6.66
N VAL A 293 -13.68 26.53 -6.83
CA VAL A 293 -14.02 27.75 -6.08
C VAL A 293 -15.48 28.16 -6.31
N ASP A 294 -15.96 28.13 -7.56
CA ASP A 294 -17.35 28.42 -7.90
C ASP A 294 -18.34 27.43 -7.24
N TYR A 295 -17.96 26.16 -7.12
CA TYR A 295 -18.77 25.16 -6.43
C TYR A 295 -18.92 25.51 -4.95
N TYR A 296 -17.81 25.80 -4.25
CA TYR A 296 -17.86 26.17 -2.84
C TYR A 296 -18.62 27.48 -2.60
N ALA A 297 -18.48 28.47 -3.48
CA ALA A 297 -19.24 29.72 -3.39
C ALA A 297 -20.75 29.52 -3.44
N ARG A 298 -21.23 28.47 -4.13
CA ARG A 298 -22.66 28.15 -4.28
C ARG A 298 -23.19 27.21 -3.21
N ASN A 299 -22.38 26.25 -2.77
CA ASN A 299 -22.83 25.15 -1.91
C ASN A 299 -22.37 25.29 -0.45
N GLU A 300 -21.24 25.95 -0.20
CA GLU A 300 -20.63 26.08 1.13
C GLU A 300 -19.94 27.45 1.32
N PRO A 301 -20.70 28.57 1.37
CA PRO A 301 -20.14 29.92 1.39
C PRO A 301 -19.32 30.23 2.67
N SER A 302 -19.49 29.45 3.74
CA SER A 302 -18.73 29.58 4.99
C SER A 302 -17.43 28.77 5.00
N SER A 303 -17.14 28.00 3.95
CA SER A 303 -15.94 27.17 3.87
C SER A 303 -14.68 28.04 3.73
N PRO A 304 -13.58 27.72 4.45
CA PRO A 304 -12.30 28.41 4.27
C PRO A 304 -11.55 27.95 3.00
N VAL A 305 -12.01 26.88 2.35
CA VAL A 305 -11.35 26.22 1.21
C VAL A 305 -11.18 27.16 -0.01
N PRO A 306 -12.17 27.97 -0.43
CA PRO A 306 -12.02 28.92 -1.54
C PRO A 306 -10.84 29.89 -1.38
N LEU A 307 -10.55 30.31 -0.15
CA LEU A 307 -9.47 31.25 0.14
C LEU A 307 -8.10 30.60 -0.10
N LEU A 308 -7.95 29.32 0.27
CA LEU A 308 -6.74 28.54 0.05
C LEU A 308 -6.55 28.20 -1.43
N LEU A 309 -7.63 27.82 -2.11
CA LEU A 309 -7.60 27.51 -3.54
C LEU A 309 -7.29 28.75 -4.40
N THR A 310 -7.79 29.92 -4.02
CA THR A 310 -7.47 31.19 -4.70
C THR A 310 -5.98 31.55 -4.56
N ARG A 311 -5.37 31.25 -3.41
CA ARG A 311 -3.92 31.37 -3.21
C ARG A 311 -3.16 30.38 -4.08
N ALA A 312 -3.51 29.09 -4.02
CA ALA A 312 -2.89 28.04 -4.82
C ALA A 312 -2.94 28.36 -6.32
N ARG A 313 -4.08 28.88 -6.82
CA ARG A 313 -4.27 29.29 -8.22
C ARG A 313 -3.25 30.35 -8.68
N ARG A 314 -2.87 31.29 -7.82
CA ARG A 314 -1.89 32.35 -8.16
C ARG A 314 -0.48 31.77 -8.32
N LEU A 315 -0.19 30.64 -7.67
CA LEU A 315 1.13 30.01 -7.67
C LEU A 315 1.35 29.04 -8.85
N VAL A 316 0.27 28.60 -9.53
CA VAL A 316 0.33 27.63 -10.67
C VAL A 316 1.24 28.06 -11.83
N SER A 317 1.62 29.34 -11.92
CA SER A 317 2.60 29.82 -12.93
C SER A 317 3.56 30.86 -12.36
N ALA A 318 3.73 30.89 -11.04
CA ALA A 318 4.68 31.77 -10.39
C ALA A 318 6.09 31.17 -10.50
N ASP A 319 7.10 32.00 -10.74
CA ASP A 319 8.48 31.58 -10.58
C ASP A 319 8.79 31.28 -9.10
N PHE A 320 9.79 30.42 -8.87
CA PHE A 320 10.17 29.96 -7.53
C PHE A 320 10.41 31.10 -6.54
N PHE A 321 10.93 32.23 -7.03
CA PHE A 321 11.20 33.42 -6.22
C PHE A 321 9.91 34.14 -5.78
N THR A 322 8.89 34.20 -6.64
CA THR A 322 7.56 34.70 -6.29
C THR A 322 6.85 33.79 -5.28
N ILE A 323 7.03 32.46 -5.38
CA ILE A 323 6.49 31.49 -4.42
C ILE A 323 7.13 31.68 -3.03
N MET A 324 8.45 31.84 -2.98
CA MET A 324 9.19 32.08 -1.73
C MET A 324 8.80 33.39 -1.04
N LYS A 325 8.61 34.48 -1.83
CA LYS A 325 8.21 35.79 -1.31
C LYS A 325 6.78 35.80 -0.75
N ASP A 326 5.87 34.98 -1.30
CA ASP A 326 4.48 34.86 -0.85
C ASP A 326 4.33 33.95 0.38
N MET A 327 5.10 32.85 0.46
CA MET A 327 4.97 31.84 1.52
C MET A 327 5.84 32.11 2.76
N ALA A 328 7.04 32.67 2.59
CA ALA A 328 7.99 32.88 3.68
C ALA A 328 8.85 34.12 3.41
N PRO A 329 8.30 35.34 3.59
CA PRO A 329 9.00 36.59 3.26
C PRO A 329 10.32 36.80 4.04
N GLN A 330 10.52 36.13 5.18
CA GLN A 330 11.78 36.15 5.96
C GLN A 330 12.78 35.06 5.54
N GLY A 331 12.41 34.13 4.66
CA GLY A 331 13.28 33.05 4.17
C GLY A 331 14.07 33.42 2.91
N VAL A 332 13.76 34.57 2.29
CA VAL A 332 14.38 35.02 1.03
C VAL A 332 15.87 35.31 1.22
N GLU A 333 16.26 35.91 2.36
CA GLU A 333 17.67 36.21 2.67
C GLU A 333 18.54 34.95 2.77
N ASN A 334 17.99 33.85 3.30
CA ASN A 334 18.71 32.57 3.43
C ASN A 334 18.90 31.86 2.08
N VAL A 335 17.99 32.07 1.13
CA VAL A 335 18.08 31.49 -0.21
C VAL A 335 19.06 32.29 -1.09
N SER A 336 19.09 33.62 -0.98
CA SER A 336 20.09 34.45 -1.67
C SER A 336 21.53 34.11 -1.24
N LEU A 337 21.73 33.80 0.05
CA LEU A 337 23.01 33.36 0.62
C LEU A 337 23.49 31.99 0.08
N ILE A 338 22.58 31.09 -0.28
CA ILE A 338 22.89 29.76 -0.83
C ILE A 338 23.01 29.78 -2.36
N GLY A 339 22.26 30.66 -3.03
CA GLY A 339 22.18 30.76 -4.49
C GLY A 339 23.25 31.62 -5.15
N GLY A 340 24.04 32.38 -4.39
CA GLY A 340 25.15 33.18 -4.93
C GLY A 340 24.72 34.26 -5.93
N ILE A 341 23.57 34.91 -5.68
CA ILE A 341 23.09 36.03 -6.49
C ILE A 341 23.40 37.31 -5.68
N ASP A 342 24.53 37.94 -5.97
CA ASP A 342 24.83 39.28 -5.46
C ASP A 342 23.88 40.29 -6.14
N GLU A 343 23.06 40.98 -5.35
CA GLU A 343 22.44 42.25 -5.76
C GLU A 343 23.53 43.31 -5.78
N ASP A 344 24.33 43.36 -6.86
CA ASP A 344 25.12 44.54 -7.28
C ASP A 344 25.77 44.27 -8.66
N ALA A 345 24.97 44.41 -9.72
CA ALA A 345 25.49 44.58 -11.08
C ALA A 345 24.50 45.38 -11.95
N ASP A 346 24.16 46.59 -11.50
CA ASP A 346 23.67 47.65 -12.38
C ASP A 346 24.76 48.72 -12.47
N ASP A 347 25.33 48.86 -13.66
CA ASP A 347 26.03 50.06 -14.16
C ASP A 347 25.27 50.54 -15.40
#